data_AF-A0A7Y6ZI01-F1
#
_entry.id   AF-A0A7Y6ZI01-F1
#
_cell.length_a   1.000
_cell.length_b   1.000
_cell.length_c   1.000
_cell.angle_alpha   90.00
_cell.angle_beta   90.00
_cell.angle_gamma   90.00
#
_symmetry.space_group_name_H-M   'P 1'
#
loop_
_entity.id
_entity.type
_entity.pdbx_description
1 polymer ?
#
loop_
_entity_poly.entity_id
_entity_poly.type
_entity_poly.pdbx_seq_one_letter_code
_entity_poly.pdbx_strand_id
1 'polypeptide(L)'
;MGIKKWFWALLGMASLLIRWIASGFSEWTEQIYSRGFFLFIRQVFDKTLGNLPFPSVFLFILLLGVFLFLFFRSLAKIPKGKSRLIFGLLSILNFSGALVFFFLVLWGFNYQRIPITQQMGLNIKPL
;
A
#
# COMPACT_ATOMS: atom_id res chain seq x y z
N MET A 1 -15.69 -12.89 16.78
CA MET A 1 -14.98 -11.72 16.23
C MET A 1 -15.51 -11.48 14.82
N GLY A 2 -16.06 -10.30 14.50
CA GLY A 2 -16.62 -10.03 13.17
C GLY A 2 -15.54 -9.67 12.14
N ILE A 3 -15.75 -10.05 10.88
CA ILE A 3 -14.84 -9.80 9.73
C ILE A 3 -14.47 -8.31 9.61
N LYS A 4 -15.38 -7.40 9.98
CA LYS A 4 -15.15 -5.94 9.97
C LYS A 4 -13.91 -5.50 10.77
N LYS A 5 -13.52 -6.24 11.81
CA LYS A 5 -12.34 -5.91 12.63
C LYS A 5 -11.00 -6.25 11.95
N TRP A 6 -11.03 -7.02 10.87
CA TRP A 6 -9.84 -7.48 10.14
C TRP A 6 -9.78 -6.93 8.72
N PHE A 7 -10.69 -6.01 8.38
CA PHE A 7 -10.93 -5.57 7.02
C PHE A 7 -9.63 -5.17 6.28
N TRP A 8 -8.82 -4.30 6.89
CA TRP A 8 -7.58 -3.84 6.25
C TRP A 8 -6.49 -4.90 6.23
N ALA A 9 -6.40 -5.74 7.26
CA ALA A 9 -5.48 -6.88 7.27
C ALA A 9 -5.80 -7.87 6.12
N LEU A 10 -7.09 -8.16 5.92
CA LEU A 10 -7.57 -9.03 4.84
C LEU A 10 -7.34 -8.41 3.46
N LEU A 11 -7.59 -7.10 3.31
CA LEU A 11 -7.29 -6.39 2.07
C LEU A 11 -5.80 -6.40 1.75
N GLY A 12 -4.93 -6.13 2.73
CA GLY A 12 -3.49 -6.21 2.52
C GLY A 12 -3.03 -7.61 2.11
N MET A 13 -3.56 -8.65 2.76
CA MET A 13 -3.31 -10.04 2.40
C MET A 13 -3.80 -10.35 0.98
N ALA A 14 -5.01 -9.94 0.62
CA ALA A 14 -5.56 -10.11 -0.72
C ALA A 14 -4.70 -9.40 -1.78
N SER A 15 -4.22 -8.18 -1.51
CA SER A 15 -3.30 -7.48 -2.42
C SER A 15 -1.98 -8.22 -2.61
N LEU A 16 -1.43 -8.84 -1.56
CA LEU A 16 -0.22 -9.68 -1.70
C LEU A 16 -0.48 -10.93 -2.53
N LEU A 17 -1.63 -11.58 -2.35
CA LEU A 17 -2.03 -12.72 -3.19
C LEU A 17 -2.18 -12.31 -4.66
N ILE A 18 -2.85 -11.18 -4.92
CA ILE A 18 -2.97 -10.62 -6.27
C ILE A 18 -1.60 -10.29 -6.84
N ARG A 19 -0.67 -9.77 -6.03
CA ARG A 19 0.69 -9.45 -6.47
C ARG A 19 1.45 -10.68 -6.91
N TRP A 20 1.32 -11.76 -6.14
CA TRP A 20 1.93 -13.03 -6.48
C TRP A 20 1.37 -13.58 -7.79
N ILE A 21 0.05 -13.53 -7.99
CA ILE A 21 -0.57 -13.92 -9.27
C ILE A 21 -0.06 -13.02 -10.41
N ALA A 22 -0.07 -11.70 -10.22
CA ALA A 22 0.38 -10.72 -11.22
C ALA A 22 1.82 -10.93 -11.69
N SER A 23 2.69 -11.48 -10.84
CA SER A 23 4.08 -11.81 -11.21
C SER A 23 4.18 -12.86 -12.32
N GLY A 24 3.15 -13.71 -12.49
CA GLY A 24 3.06 -14.67 -13.60
C GLY A 24 2.43 -14.11 -14.86
N PHE A 25 1.88 -12.89 -14.83
CA PHE A 25 1.12 -12.27 -15.92
C PHE A 25 1.59 -10.82 -16.15
N SER A 26 2.88 -10.63 -16.43
CA SER A 26 3.46 -9.30 -16.58
C SER A 26 2.90 -8.48 -17.75
N GLU A 27 2.49 -9.13 -18.84
CA GLU A 27 1.82 -8.48 -19.97
C GLU A 27 0.48 -7.85 -19.57
N TRP A 28 -0.33 -8.61 -18.82
CA TRP A 28 -1.60 -8.12 -18.29
C TRP A 28 -1.40 -6.98 -17.30
N THR A 29 -0.38 -7.09 -16.44
CA THR A 29 -0.03 -6.01 -15.51
C THR A 29 0.43 -4.73 -16.22
N GLU A 30 1.18 -4.86 -17.32
CA GLU A 30 1.58 -3.71 -18.14
C GLU A 30 0.36 -3.02 -18.76
N GLN A 31 -0.53 -3.78 -19.41
CA GLN A 31 -1.66 -3.23 -20.17
C GLN A 31 -2.78 -2.68 -19.27
N ILE A 32 -3.26 -3.48 -18.31
CA ILE A 32 -4.42 -3.11 -17.49
C ILE A 32 -4.00 -2.14 -16.38
N TYR A 33 -2.99 -2.52 -15.61
CA TYR A 33 -2.61 -1.76 -14.42
C TYR A 33 -1.68 -0.61 -14.77
N SER A 34 -0.51 -0.87 -15.35
CA SER A 34 0.56 0.12 -15.47
C SER A 34 0.24 1.23 -16.48
N ARG A 35 -0.31 0.85 -17.65
CA ARG A 35 -0.69 1.79 -18.73
C ARG A 35 -2.14 2.24 -18.68
N GLY A 36 -2.98 1.59 -17.88
CA GLY A 36 -4.39 1.98 -17.69
C GLY A 36 -4.61 2.65 -16.34
N PHE A 37 -4.87 1.82 -15.33
CA PHE A 37 -5.29 2.27 -14.00
C PHE A 37 -4.28 3.19 -13.30
N PHE A 38 -2.99 2.89 -13.40
CA PHE A 38 -1.94 3.67 -12.77
C PHE A 38 -1.76 5.06 -13.41
N LEU A 39 -1.98 5.21 -14.72
CA LEU A 39 -1.95 6.53 -15.35
C LEU A 39 -3.04 7.45 -14.77
N PHE A 40 -4.22 6.91 -14.51
CA PHE A 40 -5.29 7.67 -13.84
C PHE A 40 -4.86 8.09 -12.42
N ILE A 41 -4.34 7.16 -11.62
CA ILE A 41 -3.82 7.47 -10.26
C ILE A 41 -2.75 8.56 -10.35
N ARG A 42 -1.83 8.44 -11.32
CA ARG A 42 -0.73 9.38 -11.49
C ARG A 42 -1.23 10.78 -11.81
N GLN A 43 -2.20 10.91 -12.72
CA GLN A 43 -2.81 12.20 -13.05
C GLN A 43 -3.50 12.84 -11.84
N VAL A 44 -4.19 12.04 -11.02
CA VAL A 44 -4.79 12.54 -9.77
C VAL A 44 -3.70 13.04 -8.82
N PHE A 45 -2.61 12.29 -8.64
CA PHE A 45 -1.50 12.71 -7.78
C PHE A 45 -0.80 13.96 -8.29
N ASP A 46 -0.51 14.06 -9.59
CA ASP A 46 0.14 15.22 -10.18
C ASP A 46 -0.71 16.50 -9.99
N LYS A 47 -2.03 16.40 -10.17
CA LYS A 47 -2.96 17.53 -9.97
C LYS A 47 -3.21 17.91 -8.51
N THR A 48 -2.96 16.99 -7.58
CA THR A 48 -3.25 17.19 -6.14
C THR A 48 -1.96 17.33 -5.34
N LEU A 49 -1.32 16.22 -5.03
CA LEU A 49 -0.11 16.14 -4.22
C LEU A 49 1.11 16.74 -4.91
N GLY A 50 1.18 16.68 -6.24
CA GLY A 50 2.28 17.22 -7.04
C GLY A 50 2.28 18.75 -7.13
N ASN A 51 1.12 19.39 -6.91
CA ASN A 51 0.97 20.84 -6.97
C ASN A 51 1.12 21.52 -5.60
N LEU A 52 1.49 20.77 -4.56
CA LEU A 52 1.73 21.34 -3.24
C LEU A 52 3.02 22.17 -3.24
N PRO A 53 3.08 23.31 -2.52
CA PRO A 53 4.30 24.12 -2.40
C PRO A 53 5.37 23.45 -1.52
N PHE A 54 5.13 22.23 -1.05
CA PHE A 54 6.03 21.44 -0.23
C PHE A 54 5.91 19.94 -0.57
N PRO A 55 6.91 19.12 -0.23
CA PRO A 55 6.87 17.68 -0.46
C PRO A 55 5.66 16.99 0.21
N SER A 56 4.88 16.26 -0.58
CA SER A 56 3.68 15.52 -0.11
C SER A 56 3.98 14.47 0.96
N VAL A 57 5.24 14.05 1.11
CA VAL A 57 5.68 13.15 2.20
C VAL A 57 5.39 13.74 3.60
N PHE A 58 5.36 15.07 3.75
CA PHE A 58 5.01 15.67 5.03
C PHE A 58 3.54 15.42 5.42
N LEU A 59 2.62 15.33 4.45
CA LEU A 59 1.25 14.92 4.71
C LEU A 59 1.18 13.46 5.17
N PHE A 60 1.98 12.58 4.57
CA PHE A 60 2.07 11.19 4.99
C PHE A 60 2.60 11.08 6.44
N ILE A 61 3.66 11.83 6.79
CA ILE A 61 4.19 11.88 8.16
C ILE A 61 3.12 12.41 9.14
N LEU A 62 2.37 13.45 8.76
CA LEU A 62 1.27 13.97 9.57
C LEU A 62 0.19 12.91 9.80
N LEU A 63 -0.24 12.20 8.75
CA LEU A 63 -1.23 11.12 8.86
C LEU A 63 -0.74 9.99 9.77
N LEU A 64 0.54 9.61 9.68
CA LEU A 64 1.16 8.65 10.60
C LEU A 64 1.13 9.16 12.04
N GLY A 65 1.49 10.43 12.27
CA GLY A 65 1.44 11.04 13.60
C GLY A 65 0.04 11.04 14.20
N VAL A 66 -0.98 11.42 13.42
CA VAL A 66 -2.39 11.38 13.83
C VAL A 66 -2.82 9.95 14.16
N PHE A 67 -2.46 8.98 13.32
CA PHE A 67 -2.77 7.57 13.58
C PHE A 67 -2.14 7.09 14.90
N LEU A 68 -0.85 7.35 15.12
CA LEU A 68 -0.16 6.98 16.37
C LEU A 68 -0.80 7.65 17.58
N PHE A 69 -1.13 8.94 17.49
CA PHE A 69 -1.81 9.65 18.56
C PHE A 69 -3.16 9.01 18.92
N LEU A 70 -4.00 8.74 17.92
CA LEU A 70 -5.30 8.09 18.13
C LEU A 70 -5.16 6.66 18.66
N PHE A 71 -4.15 5.93 18.18
CA PHE A 71 -3.82 4.59 18.64
C PHE A 71 -3.45 4.58 20.12
N PHE A 72 -2.49 5.42 20.55
CA PHE A 72 -2.09 5.50 21.96
C PHE A 72 -3.21 6.03 22.85
N ARG A 73 -3.99 7.03 22.39
CA ARG A 73 -5.17 7.53 23.11
C ARG A 73 -6.21 6.42 23.32
N SER A 74 -6.42 5.57 22.32
CA SER A 74 -7.36 4.44 22.43
C SER A 74 -6.81 3.34 23.33
N LEU A 75 -5.51 3.04 23.20
CA LEU A 75 -4.82 2.04 24.00
C LEU A 75 -4.85 2.39 25.50
N ALA A 76 -4.69 3.68 25.83
CA ALA A 76 -4.74 4.18 27.20
C ALA A 76 -6.08 3.91 27.90
N LYS A 77 -7.20 3.94 27.15
CA LYS A 77 -8.55 3.67 27.67
C LYS A 77 -8.83 2.19 27.92
N ILE A 78 -8.05 1.29 27.34
CA ILE A 78 -8.27 -0.16 27.45
C ILE A 78 -7.52 -0.67 28.69
N PRO A 79 -8.19 -1.41 29.60
CA PRO A 79 -7.55 -2.02 30.76
C PRO A 79 -6.35 -2.88 30.37
N LYS A 80 -5.29 -2.85 31.18
CA LYS A 80 -4.11 -3.70 30.98
C LYS A 80 -4.53 -5.18 31.03
N GLY A 81 -4.05 -5.98 30.09
CA GLY A 81 -4.36 -7.41 29.99
C GLY A 81 -4.56 -7.89 28.55
N LYS A 82 -5.16 -9.07 28.41
CA LYS A 82 -5.37 -9.74 27.11
C LYS A 82 -6.12 -8.87 26.09
N SER A 83 -7.09 -8.07 26.54
CA SER A 83 -7.87 -7.17 25.69
C SER A 83 -7.02 -6.05 25.07
N ARG A 84 -6.08 -5.46 25.84
CA ARG A 84 -5.15 -4.44 25.33
C ARG A 84 -4.18 -5.04 24.31
N LEU A 85 -3.69 -6.26 24.56
CA LEU A 85 -2.79 -6.96 23.64
C LEU A 85 -3.50 -7.33 22.33
N ILE A 86 -4.71 -7.89 22.39
CA ILE A 86 -5.51 -8.21 21.20
C ILE A 86 -5.81 -6.94 20.40
N PHE A 87 -6.20 -5.83 21.07
CA PHE A 87 -6.42 -4.56 20.40
C PHE A 87 -5.16 -4.03 19.70
N GLY A 88 -4.01 -4.09 20.38
CA GLY A 88 -2.72 -3.69 19.82
C GLY A 88 -2.36 -4.48 18.56
N LEU A 89 -2.40 -5.81 18.65
CA LEU A 89 -2.12 -6.70 17.51
C LEU A 89 -3.07 -6.45 16.34
N LEU A 90 -4.38 -6.36 16.61
CA LEU A 90 -5.37 -6.08 15.58
C LEU A 90 -5.12 -4.73 14.90
N SER A 91 -4.78 -3.70 15.68
CA SER A 91 -4.53 -2.36 15.14
C SER A 91 -3.28 -2.34 14.27
N ILE A 92 -2.21 -3.01 14.70
CA ILE A 92 -0.97 -3.13 13.92
C ILE A 92 -1.23 -3.91 12.63
N LEU A 93 -1.92 -5.05 12.71
CA LEU A 93 -2.23 -5.88 11.52
C LEU A 93 -3.11 -5.14 10.52
N ASN A 94 -4.12 -4.40 10.98
CA ASN A 94 -4.94 -3.58 10.10
C ASN A 94 -4.14 -2.41 9.51
N PHE A 95 -3.32 -1.74 10.30
CA PHE A 95 -2.50 -0.64 9.80
C PHE A 95 -1.50 -1.11 8.74
N SER A 96 -0.77 -2.19 9.01
CA SER A 96 0.14 -2.82 8.04
C SER A 96 -0.61 -3.31 6.81
N GLY A 97 -1.78 -3.91 6.98
CA GLY A 97 -2.63 -4.34 5.86
C GLY A 97 -3.08 -3.18 4.98
N ALA A 98 -3.52 -2.06 5.57
CA ALA A 98 -3.85 -0.85 4.84
C ALA A 98 -2.63 -0.28 4.10
N LEU A 99 -1.47 -0.22 4.76
CA LEU A 99 -0.22 0.27 4.17
C LEU A 99 0.14 -0.56 2.93
N VAL A 100 0.13 -1.90 3.05
CA VAL A 100 0.42 -2.82 1.95
C VAL A 100 -0.60 -2.69 0.82
N PHE A 101 -1.89 -2.64 1.16
CA PHE A 101 -2.98 -2.47 0.19
C PHE A 101 -2.79 -1.19 -0.62
N PHE A 102 -2.68 -0.04 0.05
CA PHE A 102 -2.53 1.25 -0.61
C PHE A 102 -1.21 1.34 -1.38
N PHE A 103 -0.12 0.83 -0.83
CA PHE A 103 1.15 0.78 -1.55
C PHE A 103 1.03 0.00 -2.86
N LEU A 104 0.47 -1.21 -2.83
CA LEU A 104 0.35 -2.05 -4.02
C LEU A 104 -0.64 -1.49 -5.04
N VAL A 105 -1.82 -1.04 -4.58
CA VAL A 105 -2.88 -0.53 -5.46
C VAL A 105 -2.50 0.82 -6.06
N LEU A 106 -1.90 1.73 -5.30
CA LEU A 106 -1.55 3.06 -5.79
C LEU A 106 -0.28 3.05 -6.65
N TRP A 107 0.60 2.05 -6.47
CA TRP A 107 1.85 2.02 -7.21
C TRP A 107 2.50 0.64 -7.38
N GLY A 108 2.51 -0.20 -6.34
CA GLY A 108 3.41 -1.35 -6.24
C GLY A 108 3.17 -2.47 -7.26
N PHE A 109 1.99 -2.57 -7.90
CA PHE A 109 1.83 -3.52 -9.01
C PHE A 109 2.65 -3.16 -10.25
N ASN A 110 3.11 -1.91 -10.40
CA ASN A 110 4.03 -1.54 -11.49
C ASN A 110 5.32 -2.35 -11.49
N TYR A 111 5.72 -2.95 -10.36
CA TYR A 111 6.89 -3.82 -10.30
C TYR A 111 6.69 -5.19 -10.95
N GLN A 112 5.45 -5.59 -11.24
CA GLN A 112 5.17 -6.86 -11.92
C GLN A 112 5.03 -6.69 -13.44
N ARG A 113 5.22 -5.47 -13.94
CA ARG A 113 5.18 -5.16 -15.38
C ARG A 113 6.43 -5.69 -16.09
N ILE A 114 6.37 -5.75 -17.42
CA ILE A 114 7.49 -6.20 -18.26
C ILE A 114 8.72 -5.31 -18.00
N PRO A 115 9.88 -5.86 -17.61
CA PRO A 115 11.10 -5.10 -17.41
C PRO A 115 11.48 -4.29 -18.64
N ILE A 116 11.89 -3.03 -18.44
CA ILE A 116 12.23 -2.13 -19.55
C ILE A 116 13.39 -2.66 -20.41
N THR A 117 14.26 -3.47 -19.82
CA THR A 117 15.39 -4.13 -20.48
C THR A 117 14.92 -5.10 -21.55
N GLN A 118 13.86 -5.86 -21.26
CA GLN A 118 13.20 -6.75 -22.22
C GLN A 118 12.44 -5.94 -23.27
N GLN A 119 11.74 -4.86 -22.86
CA GLN A 119 11.02 -4.00 -23.80
C GLN A 119 11.94 -3.36 -24.86
N MET A 120 13.14 -2.97 -24.46
CA MET A 120 14.13 -2.31 -25.32
C MET A 120 15.12 -3.27 -25.98
N GLY A 121 14.99 -4.59 -25.75
CA GLY A 121 15.93 -5.58 -26.27
C GLY A 121 17.37 -5.41 -25.77
N LEU A 122 17.57 -4.81 -24.59
CA LEU A 122 18.88 -4.52 -24.05
C LEU A 122 19.49 -5.75 -23.39
N ASN A 123 20.66 -6.15 -23.86
CA ASN A 123 21.44 -7.22 -23.26
C ASN A 123 22.37 -6.63 -22.19
N ILE A 124 21.90 -6.58 -20.94
CA ILE A 124 22.68 -6.03 -19.83
C ILE A 124 23.69 -7.09 -19.37
N LYS A 125 24.97 -6.83 -19.61
CA LYS A 125 26.06 -7.57 -18.94
C LYS A 125 26.30 -6.93 -17.57
N PRO A 126 26.43 -7.72 -16.48
CA PRO A 126 26.89 -7.19 -15.21
C PRO A 126 28.31 -6.61 -15.39
N LEU A 127 28.57 -5.48 -14.72
CA LEU A 127 29.88 -4.84 -14.66
C LEU A 127 30.90 -5.72 -13.95
#